data_AF-A0A4Z0C0L9-F1
#
_entry.id   AF-A0A4Z0C0L9-F1
#
_cell.length_a   1.000
_cell.length_b   1.000
_cell.length_c   1.000
_cell.angle_alpha   90.00
_cell.angle_beta   90.00
_cell.angle_gamma   90.00
#
_symmetry.space_group_name_H-M   'P 1'
#
loop_
_entity.id
_entity.type
_entity.pdbx_description
1 polymer ?
#
loop_
_entity_poly.entity_id
_entity_poly.type
_entity_poly.pdbx_seq_one_letter_code
_entity_poly.pdbx_strand_id
1 'polypeptide(L)'
;MPATNLEVRTDWESLERSVGPVKGYYLALCAYPSAAAGGWVGYYKVCAGPPSSYWEAACVLKGGTGACANAWDALREADNLAQLAVGNLPGAQSLDAWREGRPLNFLERHVLRHGGWARMRTA
;
A
#
# COMPACT_ATOMS: atom_id res chain seq x y z
N MET A 1 -23.47 -7.23 -0.63
CA MET A 1 -22.19 -7.38 0.09
C MET A 1 -21.11 -7.55 -0.98
N PRO A 2 -20.10 -6.68 -1.10
CA PRO A 2 -19.03 -6.94 -2.06
C PRO A 2 -18.16 -8.10 -1.57
N ALA A 3 -17.78 -8.97 -2.49
CA ALA A 3 -17.07 -10.22 -2.22
C ALA A 3 -15.72 -9.95 -1.53
N THR A 4 -15.55 -10.53 -0.35
CA THR A 4 -14.25 -10.61 0.32
C THR A 4 -13.52 -11.81 -0.26
N ASN A 5 -12.73 -11.62 -1.32
CA ASN A 5 -11.80 -12.67 -1.75
C ASN A 5 -10.64 -12.70 -0.76
N LEU A 6 -10.79 -13.55 0.24
CA LEU A 6 -9.73 -13.96 1.17
C LEU A 6 -8.79 -14.91 0.42
N GLU A 7 -7.89 -14.36 -0.39
CA GLU A 7 -6.72 -15.13 -0.83
C GLU A 7 -5.65 -15.01 0.25
N VAL A 8 -5.64 -16.00 1.15
CA VAL A 8 -4.55 -16.21 2.09
C VAL A 8 -3.38 -16.84 1.32
N ARG A 9 -2.38 -16.04 0.98
CA ARG A 9 -1.09 -16.55 0.49
C ARG A 9 -0.10 -16.53 1.65
N THR A 10 0.35 -17.72 2.04
CA THR A 10 1.33 -17.97 3.10
C THR A 10 2.64 -18.46 2.48
N ASP A 11 3.15 -17.75 1.48
CA ASP A 11 4.42 -18.13 0.87
C ASP A 11 5.63 -17.76 1.75
N TRP A 12 5.51 -16.86 2.74
CA TRP A 12 6.63 -16.50 3.64
C TRP A 12 6.16 -15.91 4.98
N GLU A 13 5.74 -16.71 5.96
CA GLU A 13 5.29 -16.29 7.33
C GLU A 13 4.26 -15.14 7.41
N SER A 14 3.82 -14.57 6.29
CA SER A 14 2.95 -13.41 6.22
C SER A 14 1.53 -13.81 5.86
N LEU A 15 0.59 -12.97 6.28
CA LEU A 15 -0.82 -13.14 5.97
C LEU A 15 -1.29 -11.95 5.14
N GLU A 16 -1.77 -12.21 3.92
CA GLU A 16 -2.26 -11.18 3.01
C GLU A 16 -3.78 -11.16 2.89
N ARG A 17 -4.34 -10.00 2.54
CA ARG A 17 -5.74 -9.82 2.18
C ARG A 17 -5.92 -8.62 1.27
N SER A 18 -6.77 -8.77 0.26
CA SER A 18 -7.20 -7.64 -0.58
C SER A 18 -8.67 -7.33 -0.32
N VAL A 19 -9.02 -6.04 -0.29
CA VAL A 19 -10.38 -5.55 -0.03
C VAL A 19 -10.74 -4.48 -1.05
N GLY A 20 -11.96 -4.50 -1.58
CA GLY A 20 -12.46 -3.40 -2.39
C GLY A 20 -13.44 -3.81 -3.49
N PRO A 21 -13.92 -2.83 -4.27
CA PRO A 21 -13.58 -1.40 -4.15
C PRO A 21 -14.21 -0.71 -2.93
N VAL A 22 -13.46 0.17 -2.26
CA VAL A 22 -13.89 1.09 -1.18
C VAL A 22 -13.69 2.53 -1.66
N LYS A 23 -14.77 3.29 -1.86
CA LYS A 23 -14.73 4.65 -2.46
C LYS A 23 -13.99 4.70 -3.82
N GLY A 24 -14.03 3.58 -4.55
CA GLY A 24 -13.34 3.38 -5.83
C GLY A 24 -11.86 2.95 -5.72
N TYR A 25 -11.31 2.83 -4.50
CA TYR A 25 -9.96 2.32 -4.27
C TYR A 25 -9.97 0.84 -3.88
N TYR A 26 -8.82 0.19 -4.01
CA TYR A 26 -8.59 -1.17 -3.52
C TYR A 26 -7.56 -1.13 -2.41
N LEU A 27 -7.72 -1.98 -1.41
CA LEU A 27 -6.81 -2.12 -0.28
C LEU A 27 -6.04 -3.42 -0.46
N ALA A 28 -4.72 -3.35 -0.37
CA ALA A 28 -3.87 -4.52 -0.18
C ALA A 28 -3.33 -4.48 1.25
N LEU A 29 -3.56 -5.54 2.01
CA LEU A 29 -3.21 -5.67 3.42
C LEU A 29 -2.24 -6.84 3.59
N CYS A 30 -1.29 -6.70 4.50
CA CYS A 30 -0.35 -7.75 4.88
C CYS A 30 -0.05 -7.67 6.37
N ALA A 31 0.04 -8.81 7.04
CA ALA A 31 0.61 -8.92 8.39
C ALA A 31 1.92 -9.70 8.31
N TYR A 32 2.96 -9.17 8.96
CA TYR A 32 4.32 -9.71 8.91
C TYR A 32 4.93 -9.75 10.32
N PRO A 33 5.66 -10.82 10.71
CA PRO A 33 6.34 -10.88 11.99
C PRO A 33 7.53 -9.90 12.04
N SER A 34 7.58 -9.04 13.05
CA SER A 34 8.63 -8.04 13.23
C SER A 34 9.41 -8.29 14.52
N ALA A 35 10.66 -8.74 14.37
CA ALA A 35 11.58 -8.90 15.50
C ALA A 35 11.89 -7.57 16.19
N ALA A 36 11.95 -6.47 15.43
CA ALA A 36 12.24 -5.14 15.97
C ALA A 36 11.07 -4.57 16.79
N ALA A 37 9.83 -4.89 16.42
CA ALA A 37 8.64 -4.40 17.11
C ALA A 37 8.16 -5.35 18.23
N GLY A 38 8.72 -6.57 18.31
CA GLY A 38 8.34 -7.55 19.32
C GLY A 38 6.94 -8.14 19.12
N GLY A 39 6.60 -8.53 17.88
CA GLY A 39 5.29 -9.11 17.57
C GLY A 39 4.99 -9.11 16.07
N TRP A 40 3.73 -8.98 15.71
CA TRP A 40 3.26 -8.85 14.32
C TRP A 40 2.98 -7.40 13.98
N VAL A 41 3.28 -6.98 12.76
CA VAL A 41 2.94 -5.65 12.26
C VAL A 41 2.08 -5.78 11.02
N GLY A 42 1.00 -5.02 10.99
CA GLY A 42 0.11 -4.90 9.86
C GLY A 42 0.56 -3.77 8.95
N TYR A 43 0.49 -3.99 7.65
CA TYR A 43 0.78 -3.01 6.63
C TYR A 43 -0.39 -2.93 5.67
N TYR A 44 -0.63 -1.74 5.14
CA TYR A 44 -1.66 -1.52 4.14
C TYR A 44 -1.17 -0.64 3.00
N LYS A 45 -1.73 -0.88 1.82
CA LYS A 45 -1.59 -0.09 0.60
C LYS A 45 -2.98 0.25 0.06
N VAL A 46 -3.22 1.52 -0.21
CA VAL A 46 -4.41 2.00 -0.93
C VAL A 46 -4.03 2.15 -2.39
N CYS A 47 -4.78 1.50 -3.28
CA CYS A 47 -4.46 1.32 -4.69
C CYS A 47 -5.58 1.89 -5.57
N ALA A 48 -5.21 2.51 -6.70
CA ALA A 48 -6.18 3.02 -7.67
C ALA A 48 -6.84 1.91 -8.51
N GLY A 49 -6.28 0.70 -8.49
CA GLY A 49 -6.79 -0.47 -9.20
C GLY A 49 -6.62 -1.76 -8.36
N PRO A 50 -7.27 -2.86 -8.77
CA PRO A 50 -7.23 -4.11 -8.03
C PRO A 50 -5.81 -4.69 -7.99
N PRO A 51 -5.24 -4.95 -6.80
CA PRO A 51 -3.92 -5.56 -6.67
C PRO A 51 -3.99 -7.08 -6.86
N SER A 52 -2.92 -7.66 -7.43
CA SER A 52 -2.74 -9.13 -7.51
C SER A 52 -2.15 -9.73 -6.22
N SER A 53 -1.37 -8.94 -5.46
CA SER A 53 -0.86 -9.25 -4.13
C SER A 53 -0.50 -7.96 -3.39
N TYR A 54 -0.24 -8.05 -2.08
CA TYR A 54 0.28 -6.91 -1.33
C TYR A 54 1.61 -6.41 -1.92
N TRP A 55 2.50 -7.31 -2.32
CA TRP A 55 3.85 -6.98 -2.78
C TRP A 55 3.85 -6.22 -4.11
N GLU A 56 3.05 -6.68 -5.07
CA GLU A 56 2.94 -6.10 -6.41
C GLU A 56 1.96 -4.92 -6.50
N ALA A 57 1.24 -4.62 -5.41
CA ALA A 57 0.26 -3.55 -5.38
C ALA A 57 0.89 -2.16 -5.64
N ALA A 58 0.40 -1.50 -6.71
CA ALA A 58 0.71 -0.12 -7.03
C ALA A 58 -0.09 0.84 -6.14
N CYS A 59 0.57 1.40 -5.13
CA CYS A 59 -0.08 2.19 -4.10
C CYS A 59 -0.09 3.70 -4.40
N VAL A 60 -1.23 4.34 -4.13
CA VAL A 60 -1.38 5.80 -3.97
C VAL A 60 -0.89 6.21 -2.58
N LEU A 61 -1.23 5.41 -1.57
CA LEU A 61 -0.88 5.63 -0.17
C LEU A 61 -0.51 4.30 0.48
N LYS A 62 0.39 4.33 1.46
CA LYS A 62 0.78 3.17 2.26
C LYS A 62 1.00 3.56 3.71
N GLY A 63 0.76 2.63 4.61
CA GLY A 63 0.98 2.81 6.04
C GLY A 63 1.16 1.48 6.75
N GLY A 64 1.29 1.54 8.08
CA GLY A 64 1.40 0.37 8.93
C GLY A 64 0.86 0.64 10.33
N THR A 65 0.73 -0.45 11.10
CA THR A 65 0.19 -0.48 12.45
C THR A 65 1.30 -0.39 13.49
N GLY A 66 0.92 -0.38 14.78
CA GLY A 66 1.82 -0.76 15.85
C GLY A 66 2.09 -2.27 15.90
N ALA A 67 2.83 -2.72 16.92
CA ALA A 67 3.03 -4.13 17.19
C ALA A 67 1.75 -4.76 17.77
N CYS A 68 1.37 -5.92 17.24
CA CYS A 68 0.22 -6.71 17.66
C CYS A 68 0.68 -8.10 18.12
N ALA A 69 -0.15 -8.78 18.91
CA ALA A 69 0.17 -10.09 19.46
C ALA A 69 0.19 -11.20 18.39
N ASN A 70 -0.60 -11.09 17.32
CA ASN A 70 -0.72 -12.09 16.26
C ASN A 70 -1.04 -11.46 14.89
N ALA A 71 -0.89 -12.26 13.84
CA ALA A 71 -1.08 -11.85 12.45
C ALA A 71 -2.50 -11.33 12.15
N TRP A 72 -3.54 -11.94 12.74
CA TRP A 72 -4.92 -11.56 12.49
C TRP A 72 -5.26 -10.19 13.08
N ASP A 73 -4.75 -9.89 14.28
CA ASP A 73 -4.91 -8.59 14.91
C ASP A 73 -4.19 -7.49 14.10
N ALA A 74 -2.95 -7.77 13.68
CA ALA A 74 -2.19 -6.88 12.79
C ALA A 74 -2.94 -6.61 11.48
N LEU A 75 -3.49 -7.65 10.84
CA LEU A 75 -4.23 -7.51 9.60
C LEU A 75 -5.52 -6.70 9.78
N ARG A 76 -6.24 -6.93 10.88
CA ARG A 76 -7.46 -6.20 11.23
C ARG A 76 -7.19 -4.73 11.53
N GLU A 77 -6.11 -4.44 12.25
CA GLU A 77 -5.71 -3.05 12.51
C GLU A 77 -5.29 -2.35 11.21
N ALA A 78 -4.56 -3.05 10.33
CA ALA A 78 -4.21 -2.51 9.01
C ALA A 78 -5.45 -2.23 8.15
N ASP A 79 -6.47 -3.10 8.17
CA ASP A 79 -7.77 -2.86 7.51
C ASP A 79 -8.43 -1.58 8.07
N ASN A 80 -8.56 -1.46 9.39
CA ASN A 80 -9.16 -0.28 10.03
C ASN A 80 -8.45 1.02 9.65
N LEU A 81 -7.11 1.03 9.69
CA LEU A 81 -6.32 2.20 9.28
C LEU A 81 -6.45 2.51 7.79
N ALA A 82 -6.50 1.48 6.94
CA ALA A 82 -6.71 1.64 5.50
C ALA A 82 -8.09 2.23 5.18
N GLN A 83 -9.15 1.78 5.87
CA GLN A 83 -10.49 2.32 5.75
C GLN A 83 -10.54 3.79 6.17
N LEU A 84 -9.91 4.14 7.29
CA LEU A 84 -9.77 5.54 7.73
C LEU A 84 -9.00 6.39 6.72
N ALA A 85 -7.90 5.87 6.18
CA ALA A 85 -7.13 6.56 5.15
C ALA A 85 -7.98 6.81 3.89
N VAL A 86 -8.69 5.81 3.39
CA VAL A 86 -9.60 5.95 2.24
C VAL A 86 -10.74 6.94 2.52
N GLY A 87 -11.29 6.95 3.73
CA GLY A 87 -12.32 7.91 4.14
C GLY A 87 -11.90 9.36 3.87
N ASN A 88 -10.62 9.68 4.11
CA ASN A 88 -10.02 11.00 3.94
C ASN A 88 -9.53 11.31 2.53
N LEU A 89 -9.50 10.33 1.60
CA LEU A 89 -9.09 10.56 0.22
C LEU A 89 -10.24 11.15 -0.62
N PRO A 90 -9.95 11.97 -1.65
CA PRO A 90 -10.95 12.27 -2.68
C PRO A 90 -11.42 10.98 -3.38
N GLY A 91 -12.56 11.02 -4.08
CA GLY A 91 -13.03 9.87 -4.86
C GLY A 91 -11.96 9.34 -5.81
N ALA A 92 -11.98 8.02 -6.09
CA ALA A 92 -10.90 7.38 -6.83
C ALA A 92 -10.62 8.01 -8.20
N GLN A 93 -9.33 8.20 -8.46
CA GLN A 93 -8.76 8.67 -9.72
C GLN A 93 -7.65 7.71 -10.16
N SER A 94 -7.24 7.74 -11.43
CA SER A 94 -6.15 6.88 -11.90
C SER A 94 -4.84 7.16 -11.15
N LEU A 95 -3.98 6.15 -11.05
CA LEU A 95 -2.66 6.32 -10.42
C LEU A 95 -1.82 7.39 -11.14
N ASP A 96 -1.99 7.52 -12.46
CA ASP A 96 -1.31 8.53 -13.26
C ASP A 96 -1.81 9.94 -12.92
N ALA A 97 -3.11 10.14 -12.73
CA ALA A 97 -3.64 11.42 -12.23
C ALA A 97 -3.08 11.79 -10.85
N TRP A 98 -2.90 10.81 -9.96
CA TRP A 98 -2.23 11.01 -8.67
C TRP A 98 -0.74 11.37 -8.82
N ARG A 99 -0.04 10.75 -9.77
CA ARG A 99 1.38 11.03 -10.06
C ARG A 99 1.58 12.39 -10.71
N GLU A 100 0.67 12.80 -11.59
CA GLU A 100 0.69 14.10 -12.27
C GLU A 100 0.33 15.24 -11.31
N GLY A 101 -0.61 15.01 -10.39
CA GLY A 101 -1.06 16.00 -9.42
C GLY A 101 -0.17 16.18 -8.18
N ARG A 102 0.78 15.26 -7.91
CA ARG A 102 1.60 15.36 -6.69
C ARG A 102 2.78 16.32 -6.86
N PRO A 103 3.13 17.09 -5.81
CA PRO A 103 4.35 17.85 -5.82
C PRO A 103 5.56 16.90 -5.96
N LEU A 104 6.37 17.16 -6.97
CA LEU A 104 7.62 16.44 -7.21
C LEU A 104 8.52 16.57 -5.98
N ASN A 105 9.17 15.48 -5.58
CA ASN A 105 10.17 15.53 -4.51
C ASN A 105 11.47 16.23 -5.00
N PHE A 106 12.40 16.48 -4.09
CA PHE A 106 13.67 17.13 -4.43
C PHE A 106 14.43 16.42 -5.56
N LEU A 107 14.55 15.09 -5.49
CA LEU A 107 15.24 14.26 -6.49
C LEU A 107 14.55 14.33 -7.85
N GLU A 108 13.22 14.21 -7.89
CA GLU A 108 12.44 14.29 -9.11
C GLU A 108 12.57 15.65 -9.79
N ARG A 109 12.50 16.74 -8.99
CA ARG A 109 12.74 18.10 -9.48
C ARG A 109 14.16 18.29 -10.02
N HIS A 110 15.15 17.72 -9.34
CA HIS A 110 16.55 17.80 -9.73
C HIS A 110 16.81 17.05 -11.05
N VAL A 111 16.32 15.82 -11.17
CA VAL A 111 16.48 15.00 -12.39
C VAL A 111 15.78 15.65 -13.60
N LEU A 112 14.59 16.21 -13.41
CA LEU A 112 13.88 16.92 -14.48
C LEU A 112 14.58 18.23 -14.88
N ARG A 113 15.15 18.97 -13.92
CA ARG A 113 15.92 20.21 -14.20
C ARG A 113 17.24 19.96 -14.94
N HIS A 114 17.85 18.80 -14.76
CA HIS A 114 19.19 18.50 -15.31
C HIS A 114 19.18 17.49 -16.46
N GLY A 115 18.03 17.25 -17.11
CA GLY A 115 17.98 16.55 -18.40
C GLY A 115 17.77 15.02 -18.35
N GLY A 116 17.18 14.50 -17.27
CA GLY A 116 16.59 13.16 -17.25
C GLY A 116 17.55 11.98 -16.98
N TRP A 117 16.93 10.84 -16.65
CA TRP A 117 17.49 9.55 -16.21
C TRP A 117 18.53 8.88 -17.15
N ALA A 118 18.96 9.54 -18.23
CA ALA A 118 19.91 8.99 -19.19
C ALA A 118 21.36 8.91 -18.65
N ARG A 119 21.71 9.65 -17.58
CA ARG A 119 23.09 9.70 -17.05
C ARG A 119 23.40 8.74 -15.89
N MET A 120 22.46 7.93 -15.39
CA MET A 120 22.71 7.02 -14.25
C MET A 120 23.02 5.56 -14.64
N ARG A 121 23.16 5.22 -15.93
CA ARG A 121 23.48 3.83 -16.38
C ARG A 121 24.93 3.58 -16.77
N THR A 122 25.84 4.52 -16.53
CA THR A 122 27.27 4.27 -16.74
C THR A 122 28.09 4.99 -15.68
N ALA A 123 28.37 4.28 -14.59
CA ALA A 123 29.60 4.36 -13.81
C ALA A 123 29.76 3.03 -13.07
#